data_AF-A0A384UTV0-F1
#
_entry.id   AF-A0A384UTV0-F1
#
_cell.length_a   1.000
_cell.length_b   1.000
_cell.length_c   1.000
_cell.angle_alpha   90.00
_cell.angle_beta   90.00
_cell.angle_gamma   90.00
#
_symmetry.space_group_name_H-M   'P 1'
#
loop_
_entity.id
_entity.type
_entity.pdbx_description
1 polymer ?
#
loop_
_entity_poly.entity_id
_entity_poly.type
_entity_poly.pdbx_seq_one_letter_code
_entity_poly.pdbx_strand_id
1 'polypeptide(L)'
;VETVDDYDEYCHYVAGLVGLGLSKLFHASGLEDLASDHLSNSMGLFLQKTNIIRDYLEDINEIPKSRMFWPRQIWSKYVNKLEDLKYEENSIKAVQCLNDMVTNALMHAEDCLKYMSALRDLAIFRFCAIPQIMAIGTLALCYNNIEVFRGVVKM
;
A
#
# COMPACT_ATOMS: atom_id res chain seq x y z
N VAL A 1 -2.20 -14.36 4.05
CA VAL A 1 -1.80 -13.31 5.01
C VAL A 1 -2.83 -13.32 6.12
N GLU A 2 -2.47 -13.78 7.33
CA GLU A 2 -3.45 -13.94 8.41
C GLU A 2 -3.52 -12.68 9.28
N THR A 3 -2.37 -12.13 9.66
CA THR A 3 -2.28 -10.96 10.56
C THR A 3 -1.86 -9.68 9.82
N VAL A 4 -1.99 -8.53 10.49
CA VAL A 4 -1.40 -7.26 10.01
C VAL A 4 0.13 -7.35 10.01
N ASP A 5 0.73 -8.08 10.94
CA ASP A 5 2.18 -8.27 10.97
C ASP A 5 2.65 -9.10 9.77
N ASP A 6 1.93 -10.17 9.40
CA ASP A 6 2.21 -10.95 8.19
C ASP A 6 2.08 -10.08 6.92
N TYR A 7 1.15 -9.12 6.94
CA TYR A 7 0.92 -8.20 5.83
C TYR A 7 2.08 -7.22 5.67
N ASP A 8 2.56 -6.68 6.80
CA ASP A 8 3.71 -5.80 6.86
C ASP A 8 4.99 -6.53 6.49
N GLU A 9 5.17 -7.77 6.95
CA GLU A 9 6.28 -8.65 6.57
C GLU A 9 6.28 -8.96 5.07
N TYR A 10 5.12 -9.33 4.51
CA TYR A 10 5.00 -9.52 3.06
C TYR A 10 5.38 -8.25 2.30
N CYS A 11 4.82 -7.10 2.69
CA CYS A 11 5.13 -5.82 2.04
C CYS A 11 6.60 -5.41 2.23
N HIS A 12 7.21 -5.75 3.36
CA HIS A 12 8.64 -5.55 3.61
C HIS A 12 9.46 -6.28 2.55
N TYR A 13 9.20 -7.56 2.33
CA TYR A 13 9.98 -8.35 1.38
C TYR A 13 9.83 -7.89 -0.07
N VAL A 14 8.63 -7.53 -0.51
CA VAL A 14 8.38 -7.22 -1.94
C VAL A 14 8.57 -5.73 -2.29
N ALA A 15 8.50 -4.83 -1.32
CA ALA A 15 8.58 -3.39 -1.56
C ALA A 15 9.42 -2.62 -0.54
N GLY A 16 9.35 -2.99 0.74
CA GLY A 16 10.18 -2.38 1.78
C GLY A 16 11.68 -2.48 1.49
N LEU A 17 12.15 -3.67 1.12
CA LEU A 17 13.53 -3.92 0.71
C LEU A 17 13.96 -3.10 -0.51
N VAL A 18 13.03 -2.77 -1.41
CA VAL A 18 13.30 -1.86 -2.55
C VAL A 18 13.58 -0.45 -2.02
N GLY A 19 12.79 0.03 -1.06
CA GLY A 19 13.05 1.30 -0.37
C GLY A 19 14.41 1.33 0.31
N LEU A 20 14.76 0.30 1.08
CA LEU A 20 16.09 0.18 1.73
C LEU A 20 17.23 0.16 0.70
N GLY A 21 17.08 -0.62 -0.38
CA GLY A 21 18.07 -0.71 -1.44
C GLY A 21 18.31 0.64 -2.12
N LEU A 22 17.24 1.35 -2.46
CA LEU A 22 17.33 2.69 -3.05
C LEU A 22 17.99 3.69 -2.11
N SER A 23 17.62 3.73 -0.82
CA SER A 23 18.27 4.61 0.16
C SER A 23 19.77 4.34 0.26
N LYS A 24 20.19 3.07 0.23
CA LYS A 24 21.61 2.69 0.23
C LYS A 24 22.32 3.11 -1.05
N LEU A 25 21.66 3.03 -2.21
CA LEU A 25 22.22 3.50 -3.48
C LEU A 25 22.38 5.03 -3.51
N PHE A 26 21.39 5.78 -3.00
CA PHE A 26 21.47 7.24 -2.89
C PHE A 26 22.59 7.69 -1.94
N HIS A 27 22.79 6.95 -0.85
CA HIS A 27 23.92 7.19 0.04
C HIS A 27 25.26 6.84 -0.62
N ALA A 28 25.34 5.68 -1.26
CA ALA A 28 26.57 5.20 -1.91
C ALA A 28 27.00 6.09 -3.09
N SER A 29 26.07 6.79 -3.75
CA SER A 29 26.39 7.77 -4.79
C SER A 29 26.94 9.10 -4.22
N GLY A 30 26.86 9.31 -2.90
CA GLY A 30 27.26 10.54 -2.23
C GLY A 30 26.26 11.69 -2.39
N LEU A 31 25.06 11.43 -2.93
CA LEU A 31 24.03 12.44 -3.15
C LEU A 31 23.14 12.67 -1.94
N GLU A 32 23.01 11.67 -1.05
CA GLU A 32 22.15 11.74 0.14
C GLU A 32 22.83 11.20 1.41
N ASP A 33 22.34 11.64 2.56
CA ASP A 33 22.63 10.97 3.82
C ASP A 33 21.84 9.65 3.90
N LEU A 34 22.38 8.65 4.61
CA LEU A 34 21.69 7.38 4.77
C LEU A 34 20.44 7.56 5.64
N ALA A 35 19.27 7.37 5.03
CA ALA A 35 18.01 7.29 5.76
C ALA A 35 17.95 6.04 6.64
N SER A 36 17.20 6.11 7.74
CA SER A 36 16.98 4.95 8.61
C SER A 36 16.19 3.85 7.89
N ASP A 37 16.52 2.59 8.16
CA ASP A 37 15.81 1.42 7.60
C ASP A 37 14.29 1.47 7.83
N HIS A 38 13.83 2.00 8.96
CA HIS A 38 12.40 2.16 9.26
C HIS A 38 11.69 3.08 8.26
N LEU A 39 12.19 4.30 8.06
CA LEU A 39 11.61 5.25 7.10
C LEU A 39 11.72 4.73 5.66
N SER A 40 12.86 4.13 5.29
CA SER A 40 13.04 3.49 3.99
C SER A 40 12.03 2.35 3.75
N ASN A 41 11.74 1.56 4.78
CA ASN A 41 10.75 0.50 4.71
C ASN A 41 9.34 1.08 4.52
N SER A 42 8.96 2.08 5.32
CA SER A 42 7.64 2.74 5.23
C SER A 42 7.38 3.32 3.84
N MET A 43 8.40 3.88 3.16
CA MET A 43 8.28 4.34 1.76
C MET A 43 7.81 3.22 0.82
N GLY A 44 8.34 2.01 0.96
CA GLY A 44 7.94 0.85 0.16
C GLY A 44 6.57 0.29 0.55
N LEU A 45 6.32 0.17 1.86
CA LEU A 45 5.05 -0.34 2.39
C LEU A 45 3.87 0.55 1.95
N PHE A 46 4.01 1.87 2.00
CA PHE A 46 2.92 2.76 1.59
C PHE A 46 2.50 2.56 0.13
N LEU A 47 3.47 2.43 -0.78
CA LEU A 47 3.20 2.16 -2.20
C LEU A 47 2.56 0.79 -2.39
N GLN A 48 3.11 -0.24 -1.75
CA GLN A 48 2.64 -1.61 -1.92
C GLN A 48 1.24 -1.82 -1.37
N LYS A 49 0.95 -1.29 -0.18
CA LYS A 49 -0.38 -1.36 0.43
C LYS A 49 -1.41 -0.63 -0.42
N THR A 50 -1.05 0.54 -0.97
CA THR A 50 -1.92 1.27 -1.90
C THR A 50 -2.28 0.45 -3.13
N ASN A 51 -1.30 -0.21 -3.75
CA ASN A 51 -1.57 -1.10 -4.90
C ASN A 51 -2.48 -2.26 -4.51
N ILE A 52 -2.16 -2.96 -3.41
CA ILE A 52 -2.97 -4.09 -2.91
C ILE A 52 -4.42 -3.70 -2.61
N ILE A 53 -4.66 -2.50 -2.10
CA ILE A 53 -6.01 -1.98 -1.86
C ILE A 53 -6.74 -1.77 -3.19
N ARG A 54 -6.08 -1.08 -4.11
CA ARG A 54 -6.66 -0.63 -5.37
C ARG A 54 -6.90 -1.77 -6.37
N ASP A 55 -6.06 -2.80 -6.34
CA ASP A 55 -6.08 -3.92 -7.28
C ASP A 55 -6.90 -5.13 -6.75
N TYR A 56 -7.66 -4.97 -5.66
CA TYR A 56 -8.46 -6.03 -5.01
C TYR A 56 -9.23 -6.92 -6.02
N LEU A 57 -9.99 -6.30 -6.93
CA LEU A 57 -10.86 -7.04 -7.84
C LEU A 57 -10.08 -7.83 -8.90
N GLU A 58 -8.95 -7.28 -9.34
CA GLU A 58 -8.03 -7.95 -10.27
C GLU A 58 -7.43 -9.19 -9.59
N ASP A 59 -6.92 -9.02 -8.37
CA ASP A 59 -6.29 -10.10 -7.59
C ASP A 59 -7.29 -11.23 -7.25
N ILE A 60 -8.52 -10.88 -6.83
CA ILE A 60 -9.55 -11.85 -6.48
C ILE A 60 -10.09 -12.62 -7.69
N ASN A 61 -10.12 -12.03 -8.87
CA ASN A 61 -10.63 -12.68 -10.07
C ASN A 61 -9.56 -13.42 -10.88
N GLU A 62 -8.32 -13.49 -10.39
CA GLU A 62 -7.23 -14.18 -11.08
C GLU A 62 -7.50 -15.69 -11.25
N ILE A 63 -7.14 -16.20 -12.43
CA ILE A 63 -7.32 -17.60 -12.85
C ILE A 63 -5.93 -18.20 -13.11
N PRO A 64 -5.62 -19.42 -12.63
CA PRO A 64 -6.53 -20.40 -12.04
C PRO A 64 -6.83 -20.20 -10.56
N LYS A 65 -6.13 -19.29 -9.89
CA LYS A 65 -6.25 -19.09 -8.44
C LYS A 65 -6.18 -17.61 -8.08
N SER A 66 -7.16 -17.16 -7.30
CA SER A 66 -7.18 -15.83 -6.72
C SER A 66 -5.93 -15.55 -5.89
N ARG A 67 -5.38 -14.33 -6.02
CA ARG A 67 -4.37 -13.80 -5.13
C ARG A 67 -5.06 -13.07 -3.97
N MET A 68 -4.66 -13.38 -2.74
CA MET A 68 -5.31 -12.85 -1.53
C MET A 68 -4.27 -12.22 -0.61
N PHE A 69 -4.13 -10.90 -0.70
CA PHE A 69 -3.15 -10.15 0.09
C PHE A 69 -3.75 -9.45 1.30
N TRP A 70 -5.05 -9.15 1.29
CA TRP A 70 -5.70 -8.47 2.42
C TRP A 70 -5.65 -9.37 3.66
N PRO A 71 -5.18 -8.87 4.82
CA PRO A 71 -4.99 -9.68 6.01
C PRO A 71 -6.32 -10.12 6.60
N ARG A 72 -6.41 -11.42 6.93
CA ARG A 72 -7.62 -11.99 7.55
C ARG A 72 -8.05 -11.27 8.82
N GLN A 73 -7.09 -10.84 9.64
CA GLN A 73 -7.33 -10.05 10.83
C GLN A 73 -8.18 -8.79 10.57
N ILE A 74 -8.14 -8.21 9.37
CA ILE A 74 -8.99 -7.09 8.96
C ILE A 74 -10.29 -7.59 8.33
N TRP A 75 -10.23 -8.31 7.21
CA TRP A 75 -11.42 -8.58 6.41
C TRP A 75 -12.42 -9.53 7.08
N SER A 76 -11.96 -10.41 7.98
CA SER A 76 -12.83 -11.36 8.68
C SER A 76 -13.77 -10.71 9.70
N LYS A 77 -13.54 -9.44 10.04
CA LYS A 77 -14.50 -8.63 10.82
C LYS A 77 -15.79 -8.33 10.02
N TYR A 78 -15.72 -8.41 8.69
CA TYR A 78 -16.75 -7.94 7.78
C TYR A 78 -17.43 -9.09 7.02
N VAL A 79 -16.67 -10.07 6.55
CA VAL A 79 -17.18 -11.21 5.75
C VAL A 79 -16.50 -12.53 6.11
N ASN A 80 -17.08 -13.65 5.67
CA ASN A 80 -16.57 -14.99 5.96
C ASN A 80 -15.44 -15.41 5.01
N LYS A 81 -15.48 -14.95 3.76
CA LYS A 81 -14.41 -15.12 2.78
C LYS A 81 -14.07 -13.78 2.16
N LEU A 82 -12.79 -13.54 1.89
CA LEU A 82 -12.35 -12.28 1.28
C LEU A 82 -13.08 -11.98 -0.05
N GLU A 83 -13.27 -13.02 -0.88
CA GLU A 83 -13.96 -12.91 -2.17
C GLU A 83 -15.39 -12.38 -2.06
N ASP A 84 -16.04 -12.56 -0.90
CA ASP A 84 -17.42 -12.16 -0.67
C ASP A 84 -17.60 -10.63 -0.79
N LEU A 85 -16.52 -9.85 -0.62
CA LEU A 85 -16.55 -8.38 -0.74
C LEU A 85 -16.91 -7.88 -2.15
N LYS A 86 -16.79 -8.73 -3.19
CA LYS A 86 -17.15 -8.34 -4.56
C LYS A 86 -18.66 -8.41 -4.85
N TYR A 87 -19.43 -9.09 -4.00
CA TYR A 87 -20.86 -9.28 -4.22
C TYR A 87 -21.67 -8.10 -3.66
N GLU A 88 -22.71 -7.71 -4.40
CA GLU A 88 -23.47 -6.47 -4.12
C GLU A 88 -24.13 -6.48 -2.74
N GLU A 89 -24.59 -7.64 -2.26
CA GLU A 89 -25.18 -7.82 -0.94
C GLU A 89 -24.23 -7.45 0.22
N ASN A 90 -22.92 -7.45 -0.03
CA ASN A 90 -21.89 -7.10 0.95
C ASN A 90 -21.38 -5.66 0.80
N SER A 91 -21.94 -4.84 -0.10
CA SER A 91 -21.41 -3.50 -0.45
C SER A 91 -21.08 -2.62 0.77
N ILE A 92 -21.97 -2.55 1.76
CA ILE A 92 -21.75 -1.73 2.96
C ILE A 92 -20.52 -2.23 3.74
N LYS A 93 -20.42 -3.55 3.94
CA LYS A 93 -19.32 -4.17 4.67
C LYS A 93 -18.01 -4.10 3.90
N ALA A 94 -18.07 -4.21 2.57
CA ALA A 94 -16.93 -4.05 1.68
C ALA A 94 -16.31 -2.67 1.78
N VAL A 95 -17.13 -1.62 1.73
CA VAL A 95 -16.65 -0.24 1.91
C VAL A 95 -16.10 0.00 3.31
N GLN A 96 -16.71 -0.57 4.36
CA GLN A 96 -16.15 -0.49 5.71
C GLN A 96 -14.79 -1.20 5.84
N CYS A 97 -14.64 -2.38 5.25
CA CYS A 97 -13.37 -3.11 5.20
C CYS A 97 -12.31 -2.33 4.41
N LEU A 98 -12.70 -1.74 3.28
CA LEU A 98 -11.83 -0.88 2.48
C LEU A 98 -11.31 0.31 3.30
N ASN A 99 -12.17 0.95 4.09
CA ASN A 99 -11.76 2.07 4.93
C ASN A 99 -10.78 1.62 6.05
N ASP A 100 -10.91 0.42 6.60
CA ASP A 100 -9.93 -0.16 7.55
C ASP A 100 -8.58 -0.38 6.85
N MET A 101 -8.58 -0.95 5.64
CA MET A 101 -7.37 -1.14 4.84
C MET A 101 -6.68 0.19 4.48
N VAL A 102 -7.44 1.20 4.04
CA VAL A 102 -6.90 2.54 3.73
C VAL A 102 -6.32 3.17 5.00
N THR A 103 -7.00 3.05 6.13
CA THR A 103 -6.50 3.55 7.43
C THR A 103 -5.17 2.88 7.82
N ASN A 104 -5.05 1.57 7.60
CA ASN A 104 -3.80 0.85 7.83
C ASN A 104 -2.66 1.33 6.91
N ALA A 105 -2.93 1.59 5.63
CA ALA A 105 -1.93 2.16 4.72
C ALA A 105 -1.48 3.56 5.17
N LEU A 106 -2.42 4.41 5.59
CA LEU A 106 -2.14 5.78 6.03
C LEU A 106 -1.20 5.88 7.24
N MET A 107 -1.01 4.81 8.01
CA MET A 107 -0.02 4.78 9.09
C MET A 107 1.42 5.08 8.60
N HIS A 108 1.73 4.81 7.33
CA HIS A 108 3.05 5.10 6.74
C HIS A 108 3.17 6.51 6.15
N ALA A 109 2.08 7.27 6.03
CA ALA A 109 2.08 8.55 5.33
C ALA A 109 3.02 9.58 5.99
N GLU A 110 3.02 9.66 7.32
CA GLU A 110 3.91 10.57 8.07
C GLU A 110 5.38 10.19 7.88
N ASP A 111 5.71 8.90 7.91
CA ASP A 111 7.07 8.43 7.67
C ASP A 111 7.55 8.74 6.25
N CYS A 112 6.67 8.60 5.24
CA CYS A 112 6.99 8.99 3.88
C CYS A 112 7.30 10.49 3.79
N LEU A 113 6.52 11.35 4.46
CA LEU A 113 6.79 12.78 4.52
C LEU A 113 8.12 13.08 5.22
N LYS A 114 8.41 12.43 6.34
CA LYS A 114 9.70 12.55 7.05
C LYS A 114 10.87 12.14 6.17
N TYR A 115 10.78 10.98 5.50
CA TYR A 115 11.80 10.50 4.56
C TYR A 115 12.06 11.55 3.47
N MET A 116 11.01 12.00 2.79
CA MET A 116 11.15 12.94 1.67
C MET A 116 11.63 14.32 2.10
N SER A 117 11.29 14.77 3.33
CA SER A 117 11.76 16.05 3.87
C SER A 117 13.27 16.10 4.13
N ALA A 118 13.92 14.93 4.27
CA ALA A 118 15.34 14.82 4.52
C ALA A 118 16.19 14.75 3.24
N LEU A 119 15.57 14.54 2.06
CA LEU A 119 16.26 14.46 0.77
C LEU A 119 16.77 15.83 0.34
N ARG A 120 17.99 15.87 -0.20
CA ARG A 120 18.70 17.09 -0.62
C ARG A 120 18.82 17.22 -2.12
N ASP A 121 19.04 16.11 -2.82
CA ASP A 121 19.16 16.09 -4.27
C ASP A 121 17.77 16.18 -4.92
N LEU A 122 17.59 17.15 -5.82
CA LEU A 122 16.29 17.42 -6.43
C LEU A 122 15.79 16.29 -7.33
N ALA A 123 16.70 15.58 -8.02
CA ALA A 123 16.32 14.48 -8.88
C ALA A 123 15.87 13.27 -8.05
N ILE A 124 16.59 12.96 -6.97
CA ILE A 124 16.21 11.91 -6.01
C ILE A 124 14.89 12.27 -5.31
N PHE A 125 14.73 13.51 -4.86
CA PHE A 125 13.47 13.97 -4.27
C PHE A 125 12.30 13.74 -5.22
N ARG A 126 12.40 14.16 -6.49
CA ARG A 126 11.33 13.95 -7.47
C ARG A 126 11.07 12.47 -7.73
N PHE A 127 12.12 11.67 -7.86
CA PHE A 127 12.02 10.22 -8.05
C PHE A 127 11.26 9.56 -6.90
N CYS A 128 11.54 9.94 -5.65
CA CYS A 128 10.82 9.43 -4.49
C CYS A 128 9.42 10.02 -4.33
N ALA A 129 9.22 11.31 -4.58
CA ALA A 129 7.97 12.01 -4.30
C ALA A 129 6.86 11.69 -5.30
N ILE A 130 7.17 11.54 -6.58
CA ILE A 130 6.15 11.27 -7.61
C ILE A 130 5.34 10.00 -7.28
N PRO A 131 5.95 8.82 -7.02
CA PRO A 131 5.21 7.63 -6.62
C PRO A 131 4.38 7.82 -5.36
N GLN A 132 4.88 8.54 -4.36
CA GLN A 132 4.18 8.77 -3.08
C GLN A 132 2.93 9.66 -3.29
N ILE A 133 3.02 10.69 -4.14
CA ILE A 133 1.90 11.54 -4.52
C ILE A 133 0.85 10.73 -5.30
N MET A 134 1.28 9.89 -6.24
CA MET A 134 0.38 8.98 -6.96
C MET A 134 -0.33 8.03 -6.01
N ALA A 135 0.37 7.51 -5.00
CA ALA A 135 -0.20 6.59 -4.01
C ALA A 135 -1.25 7.26 -3.12
N ILE A 136 -0.94 8.41 -2.49
CA ILE A 136 -1.92 9.11 -1.66
C ILE A 136 -3.12 9.60 -2.49
N GLY A 137 -2.90 10.04 -3.74
CA GLY A 137 -3.97 10.40 -4.66
C GLY A 137 -4.86 9.20 -5.01
N THR A 138 -4.27 8.03 -5.23
CA THR A 138 -5.01 6.77 -5.42
C THR A 138 -5.82 6.42 -4.17
N LEU A 139 -5.23 6.47 -2.97
CA LEU A 139 -5.94 6.17 -1.72
C LEU A 139 -7.13 7.13 -1.50
N ALA A 140 -7.00 8.40 -1.87
CA ALA A 140 -8.09 9.36 -1.82
C ALA A 140 -9.26 8.99 -2.74
N LEU A 141 -8.98 8.42 -3.93
CA LEU A 141 -10.01 7.90 -4.83
C LEU A 141 -10.61 6.58 -4.36
N CYS A 142 -9.83 5.74 -3.68
CA CYS A 142 -10.30 4.47 -3.12
C CYS A 142 -11.12 4.65 -1.85
N TYR A 143 -10.82 5.65 -1.01
CA TYR A 143 -11.47 5.82 0.28
C TYR A 143 -12.99 5.95 0.13
N ASN A 144 -13.71 5.11 0.87
CA ASN A 144 -15.17 5.05 0.88
C ASN A 144 -15.81 4.84 -0.52
N ASN A 145 -15.11 4.18 -1.44
CA ASN A 145 -15.53 4.02 -2.83
C ASN A 145 -15.84 2.55 -3.18
N ILE A 146 -17.10 2.25 -3.49
CA ILE A 146 -17.56 0.90 -3.85
C ILE A 146 -16.97 0.41 -5.18
N GLU A 147 -16.52 1.31 -6.06
CA GLU A 147 -16.00 0.95 -7.38
C GLU A 147 -14.70 0.13 -7.31
N VAL A 148 -13.98 0.16 -6.18
CA VAL A 148 -12.82 -0.74 -5.91
C VAL A 148 -13.22 -2.22 -6.01
N PHE A 149 -14.48 -2.55 -5.72
CA PHE A 149 -15.01 -3.91 -5.76
C PHE A 149 -15.72 -4.25 -7.08
N ARG A 150 -15.84 -3.30 -8.01
CA ARG A 150 -16.63 -3.42 -9.24
C ARG A 150 -15.84 -3.15 -10.52
N GLY A 151 -14.71 -2.46 -10.41
CA GLY A 151 -13.87 -2.12 -11.54
C GLY A 151 -12.53 -1.56 -11.11
N VAL A 152 -11.96 -0.74 -11.99
CA VAL A 152 -10.62 -0.17 -11.81
C VAL A 152 -10.74 1.26 -11.31
N VAL A 153 -10.11 1.54 -10.16
CA VAL A 153 -9.95 2.90 -9.62
C VAL A 153 -8.49 3.31 -9.77
N LYS A 154 -8.19 4.21 -10.70
CA LYS A 154 -6.82 4.70 -10.95
C LYS A 154 -6.85 6.22 -11.14
N MET A 155 -5.77 6.87 -10.70
CA MET A 155 -5.52 8.29 -10.96
C MET A 155 -4.92 8.48 -12.36
#